data_AF-A0A8B5WLW8-F1
#
_entry.id   AF-A0A8B5WLW8-F1
#
_cell.length_a   1.000
_cell.length_b   1.000
_cell.length_c   1.000
_cell.angle_alpha   90.00
_cell.angle_beta   90.00
_cell.angle_gamma   90.00
#
_symmetry.space_group_name_H-M   'P 1'
#
loop_
_entity.id
_entity.type
_entity.pdbx_description
1 polymer ?
#
loop_
_entity_poly.entity_id
_entity_poly.type
_entity_poly.pdbx_seq_one_letter_code
_entity_poly.pdbx_strand_id
1 'polypeptide(L)'
;METINTIELKDEQVYPDSQVLERVLGKSYAAYCELLALYDRMELEPEWRYYKDGKAWLCKVQKKKRTVVWMSAWNGFMQAAVYFPDKDIDEILALGIEETTREKIRTTKNVGKTRPCIFEIRDTGDLVDLETVMQFVIRYRTAPKGKAAPAGTAAERRK
;
A
#
# COMPACT_ATOMS: atom_id res chain seq x y z
N MET A 1 7.27 -14.74 20.89
CA MET A 1 7.56 -15.24 19.53
C MET A 1 8.11 -14.06 18.75
N GLU A 2 9.42 -14.06 18.50
CA GLU A 2 10.09 -13.01 17.74
C GLU A 2 9.80 -13.24 16.26
N THR A 3 8.97 -12.39 15.66
CA THR A 3 8.80 -12.36 14.22
C THR A 3 10.06 -11.72 13.64
N ILE A 4 11.10 -12.52 13.38
CA ILE A 4 12.25 -12.08 12.57
C ILE A 4 11.78 -12.07 11.11
N ASN A 5 10.84 -11.18 10.80
CA ASN A 5 10.56 -10.82 9.43
C ASN A 5 11.71 -9.89 9.03
N THR A 6 12.53 -10.32 8.09
CA THR A 6 13.71 -9.57 7.65
C THR A 6 13.51 -9.15 6.20
N ILE A 7 13.57 -7.84 5.94
CA ILE A 7 13.64 -7.31 4.57
C ILE A 7 14.86 -7.92 3.87
N GLU A 8 14.68 -8.46 2.66
CA GLU A 8 15.71 -9.25 1.97
C GLU A 8 16.74 -8.37 1.24
N LEU A 9 16.32 -7.23 0.71
CA LEU A 9 17.14 -6.36 -0.13
C LEU A 9 18.00 -5.40 0.71
N LYS A 10 19.09 -5.90 1.30
CA LYS A 10 19.99 -5.14 2.19
C LYS A 10 21.33 -4.72 1.57
N ASP A 11 21.72 -5.31 0.46
CA ASP A 11 22.98 -4.98 -0.20
C ASP A 11 22.81 -3.75 -1.11
N GLU A 12 23.46 -2.63 -0.77
CA GLU A 12 23.46 -1.38 -1.56
C GLU A 12 23.98 -1.59 -2.99
N GLN A 13 24.81 -2.62 -3.22
CA GLN A 13 25.40 -2.90 -4.53
C GLN A 13 24.50 -3.73 -5.44
N VAL A 14 23.44 -4.34 -4.90
CA VAL A 14 22.50 -5.18 -5.65
C VAL A 14 21.20 -4.42 -5.87
N TYR A 15 21.05 -3.85 -7.07
CA TYR A 15 19.82 -3.15 -7.43
C TYR A 15 18.62 -4.13 -7.48
N PRO A 16 17.43 -3.74 -6.98
CA PRO A 16 16.21 -4.56 -7.05
C PRO A 16 15.61 -4.65 -8.47
N ASP A 17 16.36 -5.21 -9.41
CA ASP A 17 15.85 -5.48 -10.76
C ASP A 17 14.86 -6.66 -10.78
N SER A 18 14.31 -6.95 -11.97
CA SER A 18 13.35 -8.03 -12.15
C SER A 18 13.90 -9.39 -11.74
N GLN A 19 15.17 -9.71 -12.02
CA GLN A 19 15.77 -11.01 -11.71
C GLN A 19 15.97 -11.18 -10.20
N VAL A 20 16.44 -10.12 -9.52
CA VAL A 20 16.60 -10.11 -8.07
C VAL A 20 15.24 -10.26 -7.38
N LEU A 21 14.25 -9.49 -7.83
CA LEU A 21 12.90 -9.53 -7.27
C LEU A 21 12.21 -10.88 -7.52
N GLU A 22 12.38 -11.48 -8.70
CA GLU A 22 11.83 -12.81 -8.99
C GLU A 22 12.36 -13.87 -8.03
N ARG A 23 13.66 -13.84 -7.72
CA ARG A 23 14.27 -14.76 -6.74
C ARG A 23 13.76 -14.55 -5.32
N VAL A 24 13.64 -13.28 -4.90
CA VAL A 24 13.18 -12.93 -3.54
C VAL A 24 11.70 -13.25 -3.36
N LEU A 25 10.87 -12.94 -4.35
CA LEU A 25 9.41 -13.07 -4.27
C LEU A 25 8.92 -14.48 -4.61
N GLY A 26 9.69 -15.24 -5.39
CA GLY A 26 9.35 -16.60 -5.81
C GLY A 26 7.98 -16.65 -6.48
N LYS A 27 7.07 -17.48 -5.95
CA LYS A 27 5.71 -17.68 -6.50
C LYS A 27 4.88 -16.39 -6.54
N SER A 28 5.17 -15.44 -5.66
CA SER A 28 4.45 -14.16 -5.57
C SER A 28 4.93 -13.12 -6.60
N TYR A 29 5.96 -13.43 -7.39
CA TYR A 29 6.47 -12.51 -8.41
C TYR A 29 5.41 -12.14 -9.45
N ALA A 30 4.54 -13.09 -9.84
CA ALA A 30 3.43 -12.83 -10.75
C ALA A 30 2.46 -11.77 -10.20
N ALA A 31 2.12 -11.85 -8.91
CA ALA A 31 1.26 -10.85 -8.26
C ALA A 31 1.94 -9.48 -8.17
N TYR A 32 3.27 -9.45 -8.01
CA TYR A 32 4.04 -8.21 -8.09
C TYR A 32 4.01 -7.59 -9.49
N CYS A 33 4.07 -8.38 -10.57
CA CYS A 33 3.90 -7.87 -11.93
C CYS A 33 2.51 -7.23 -12.13
N GLU A 34 1.45 -7.88 -11.63
CA GLU A 34 0.09 -7.32 -11.66
C GLU A 34 -0.04 -6.05 -10.81
N LEU A 35 0.68 -5.97 -9.69
CA LEU A 35 0.78 -4.74 -8.90
C LEU A 35 1.43 -3.59 -9.69
N LEU A 36 2.50 -3.87 -10.44
CA LEU A 36 3.13 -2.87 -11.32
C LEU A 36 2.18 -2.42 -12.45
N ALA A 37 1.43 -3.36 -13.04
CA ALA A 37 0.41 -3.02 -14.04
C ALA A 37 -0.73 -2.19 -13.44
N LEU A 38 -1.15 -2.47 -12.20
CA LEU A 38 -2.10 -1.65 -11.46
C LEU A 38 -1.55 -0.22 -11.23
N TYR A 39 -0.28 -0.08 -10.84
CA TYR A 39 0.36 1.23 -10.68
C TYR A 39 0.39 2.01 -12.00
N ASP A 40 0.71 1.37 -13.12
CA ASP A 40 0.69 2.02 -14.44
C ASP A 40 -0.71 2.53 -14.80
N ARG A 41 -1.76 1.70 -14.63
CA ARG A 41 -3.16 2.11 -14.84
C ARG A 41 -3.59 3.28 -13.96
N MET A 42 -3.01 3.40 -12.76
CA MET A 42 -3.26 4.48 -11.82
C MET A 42 -2.29 5.66 -12.01
N GLU A 43 -1.45 5.65 -13.05
CA GLU A 43 -0.34 6.56 -13.33
C GLU A 43 0.49 6.85 -12.06
N LEU A 44 0.91 5.78 -11.38
CA LEU A 44 1.79 5.76 -10.23
C LEU A 44 3.19 5.33 -10.65
N GLU A 45 4.19 6.03 -10.15
CA GLU A 45 5.60 5.85 -10.51
C GLU A 45 6.36 5.16 -9.36
N PRO A 46 6.70 3.87 -9.47
CA PRO A 46 7.55 3.18 -8.51
C PRO A 46 9.02 3.55 -8.70
N GLU A 47 9.73 3.84 -7.60
CA GLU A 47 11.14 4.19 -7.60
C GLU A 47 11.87 3.50 -6.44
N TRP A 48 12.80 2.60 -6.75
CA TRP A 48 13.67 1.97 -5.76
C TRP A 48 14.80 2.92 -5.32
N ARG A 49 14.98 3.03 -4.01
CA ARG A 49 16.09 3.79 -3.39
C ARG A 49 16.67 2.99 -2.24
N TYR A 50 17.99 3.08 -2.09
CA TYR A 50 18.66 2.54 -0.93
C TYR A 50 18.67 3.56 0.22
N TYR A 51 18.17 3.13 1.37
CA TYR A 51 18.09 3.94 2.58
C TYR A 51 19.21 3.52 3.54
N LYS A 52 20.18 4.42 3.78
CA LYS A 52 21.38 4.12 4.58
C LYS A 52 21.09 3.94 6.08
N ASP A 53 20.09 4.63 6.58
CA ASP A 53 19.58 4.53 7.95
C ASP A 53 18.93 3.16 8.20
N GLY A 54 18.12 2.69 7.24
CA GLY A 54 17.50 1.36 7.29
C GLY A 54 18.39 0.22 6.77
N LYS A 55 19.51 0.55 6.11
CA LYS A 55 20.38 -0.37 5.34
C LYS A 55 19.56 -1.32 4.47
N ALA A 56 18.62 -0.75 3.73
CA ALA A 56 17.66 -1.50 2.93
C ALA A 56 17.21 -0.73 1.69
N TRP A 57 16.90 -1.47 0.63
CA TRP A 57 16.17 -0.95 -0.51
C TRP A 57 14.68 -0.85 -0.18
N LEU A 58 14.11 0.32 -0.44
CA LEU A 58 12.66 0.56 -0.39
C LEU A 58 12.20 1.13 -1.71
N CYS A 59 11.01 0.73 -2.15
CA CYS A 59 10.38 1.30 -3.32
C CYS A 59 9.37 2.35 -2.89
N LYS A 60 9.60 3.59 -3.29
CA LYS A 60 8.66 4.68 -3.10
C LYS A 60 7.76 4.76 -4.33
N VAL A 61 6.45 4.67 -4.15
CA VAL A 61 5.48 4.74 -5.25
C VAL A 61 4.73 6.06 -5.18
N GLN A 62 4.80 6.85 -6.25
CA GLN A 62 4.37 8.24 -6.25
C GLN A 62 3.27 8.53 -7.27
N LYS A 63 2.30 9.35 -6.89
CA LYS A 63 1.41 10.05 -7.83
C LYS A 63 1.94 11.45 -8.00
N LYS A 64 2.50 11.78 -9.18
CA LYS A 64 3.23 13.04 -9.40
C LYS A 64 4.36 13.16 -8.36
N LYS A 65 4.29 14.14 -7.44
CA LYS A 65 5.32 14.38 -6.40
C LYS A 65 4.95 13.82 -5.01
N ARG A 66 3.87 13.04 -4.89
CA ARG A 66 3.35 12.59 -3.59
C ARG A 66 3.47 11.08 -3.46
N THR A 67 4.07 10.63 -2.37
CA THR A 67 4.08 9.21 -2.01
C THR A 67 2.69 8.73 -1.67
N VAL A 68 2.28 7.65 -2.32
CA VAL A 68 1.05 6.92 -2.02
C VAL A 68 1.39 5.63 -1.29
N VAL A 69 2.36 4.88 -1.80
CA VAL A 69 2.77 3.58 -1.26
C VAL A 69 4.26 3.56 -0.97
N TRP A 70 4.62 2.88 0.11
CA TRP A 70 5.98 2.40 0.35
C TRP A 70 5.99 0.89 0.18
N MET A 71 6.92 0.35 -0.60
CA MET A 71 7.09 -1.09 -0.74
C MET A 71 8.46 -1.56 -0.26
N SER A 72 8.49 -2.80 0.18
CA SER A 72 9.70 -3.53 0.55
C SER A 72 9.55 -4.99 0.13
N ALA A 73 10.63 -5.61 -0.33
CA ALA A 73 10.62 -7.02 -0.69
C ALA A 73 10.99 -7.88 0.52
N TRP A 74 10.22 -8.94 0.73
CA TRP A 74 10.40 -9.93 1.79
C TRP A 74 10.48 -11.30 1.15
N ASN A 75 11.02 -12.28 1.88
CA ASN A 75 11.10 -13.64 1.38
C ASN A 75 9.69 -14.19 1.04
N GLY A 76 9.44 -14.37 -0.25
CA GLY A 76 8.21 -14.90 -0.79
C GLY A 76 7.05 -13.91 -0.96
N PHE A 77 7.21 -12.60 -0.72
CA PHE A 77 6.13 -11.62 -0.96
C PHE A 77 6.61 -10.17 -1.01
N MET A 78 5.85 -9.33 -1.70
CA MET A 78 6.06 -7.88 -1.69
C MET A 78 5.18 -7.27 -0.61
N GLN A 79 5.71 -6.44 0.27
CA GLN A 79 4.89 -5.68 1.21
C GLN A 79 4.62 -4.30 0.66
N ALA A 80 3.36 -3.87 0.67
CA ALA A 80 2.92 -2.54 0.26
C ALA A 80 2.24 -1.83 1.44
N ALA A 81 2.72 -0.65 1.83
CA ALA A 81 2.18 0.14 2.92
C ALA A 81 1.62 1.47 2.41
N VAL A 82 0.33 1.70 2.66
CA VAL A 82 -0.35 2.96 2.34
C VAL A 82 -0.57 3.75 3.63
N TYR A 83 -0.08 4.99 3.68
CA TYR A 83 -0.19 5.83 4.88
C TYR A 83 -1.30 6.85 4.75
N PHE A 84 -2.19 6.93 5.74
CA PHE A 84 -3.26 7.92 5.82
C PHE A 84 -3.27 8.61 7.20
N PRO A 85 -3.79 9.86 7.31
CA PRO A 85 -3.95 10.52 8.60
C PRO A 85 -4.87 9.71 9.52
N ASP A 86 -4.50 9.57 10.80
CA ASP A 86 -5.28 8.77 11.76
C ASP A 86 -6.75 9.20 11.88
N LYS A 87 -7.01 10.49 11.72
CA LYS A 87 -8.36 11.09 11.70
C LYS A 87 -9.27 10.59 10.57
N ASP A 88 -8.71 9.98 9.52
CA ASP A 88 -9.45 9.48 8.37
C ASP A 88 -9.71 7.95 8.50
N ILE A 89 -9.49 7.35 9.69
CA ILE A 89 -9.67 5.91 9.89
C ILE A 89 -11.11 5.46 9.67
N ASP A 90 -12.11 6.19 10.14
CA ASP A 90 -13.50 5.76 10.05
C ASP A 90 -13.94 5.69 8.57
N GLU A 91 -13.48 6.62 7.74
CA GLU A 91 -13.72 6.57 6.29
C GLU A 91 -13.00 5.42 5.61
N ILE A 92 -11.78 5.09 6.04
CA ILE A 92 -11.03 3.93 5.53
C ILE A 92 -11.74 2.62 5.92
N LEU A 93 -12.20 2.49 7.16
CA LEU A 93 -12.93 1.29 7.60
C LEU A 93 -14.31 1.20 6.97
N ALA A 94 -14.90 2.32 6.52
CA ALA A 94 -16.17 2.32 5.78
C ALA A 94 -16.02 1.90 4.31
N LEU A 95 -14.80 1.70 3.80
CA LEU A 95 -14.57 1.18 2.45
C LEU A 95 -15.07 -0.28 2.34
N GLY A 96 -15.36 -0.68 1.10
CA GLY A 96 -15.69 -2.08 0.77
C GLY A 96 -14.45 -2.97 0.74
N ILE A 97 -13.71 -3.01 1.85
CA ILE A 97 -12.55 -3.89 2.07
C ILE A 97 -12.91 -5.06 2.98
N GLU A 98 -12.18 -6.16 2.85
CA GLU A 98 -12.38 -7.37 3.66
C GLU A 98 -12.21 -7.09 5.17
N GLU A 99 -12.94 -7.85 6.01
CA GLU A 99 -12.87 -7.67 7.47
C GLU A 99 -11.46 -7.97 8.00
N THR A 100 -10.75 -8.92 7.39
CA THR A 100 -9.36 -9.22 7.76
C THR A 100 -8.43 -8.03 7.54
N THR A 101 -8.60 -7.28 6.44
CA THR A 101 -7.89 -6.02 6.18
C THR A 101 -8.32 -4.96 7.19
N ARG A 102 -9.62 -4.85 7.48
CA ARG A 102 -10.17 -3.92 8.46
C ARG A 102 -9.57 -4.12 9.86
N GLU A 103 -9.46 -5.37 10.31
CA GLU A 103 -8.84 -5.75 11.58
C GLU A 103 -7.34 -5.43 11.61
N LYS A 104 -6.60 -5.72 10.53
CA LYS A 104 -5.19 -5.32 10.40
C LYS A 104 -5.03 -3.82 10.54
N ILE A 105 -5.88 -3.02 9.89
CA ILE A 105 -5.84 -1.56 10.02
C ILE A 105 -6.09 -1.12 11.47
N ARG A 106 -7.14 -1.65 12.12
CA ARG A 106 -7.50 -1.30 13.51
C ARG A 106 -6.38 -1.58 14.50
N THR A 107 -5.68 -2.71 14.31
CA THR A 107 -4.64 -3.20 15.22
C THR A 107 -3.27 -2.60 14.94
N THR A 108 -3.06 -2.03 13.74
CA THR A 108 -1.78 -1.43 13.37
C THR A 108 -1.53 -0.11 14.10
N LYS A 109 -0.37 -0.04 14.77
CA LYS A 109 0.06 1.14 15.51
C LYS A 109 0.33 2.33 14.58
N ASN A 110 0.08 3.52 15.11
CA ASN A 110 0.35 4.76 14.39
C ASN A 110 1.85 5.01 14.28
N VAL A 111 2.22 5.64 13.17
CA VAL A 111 3.52 6.28 12.97
C VAL A 111 3.28 7.78 12.99
N GLY A 112 3.54 8.40 14.15
CA GLY A 112 3.19 9.80 14.39
C GLY A 112 1.69 10.05 14.26
N LYS A 113 1.29 10.94 13.34
CA LYS A 113 -0.12 11.28 13.06
C LYS A 113 -0.76 10.47 11.93
N THR A 114 -0.03 9.47 11.42
CA THR A 114 -0.48 8.63 10.31
C THR A 114 -0.58 7.18 10.73
N ARG A 115 -1.52 6.46 10.14
CA ARG A 115 -1.64 5.01 10.29
C ARG A 115 -1.26 4.33 8.97
N PRO A 116 -0.40 3.30 9.00
CA PRO A 116 -0.13 2.49 7.82
C PRO A 116 -1.21 1.42 7.66
N CYS A 117 -1.67 1.23 6.42
CA CYS A 117 -2.38 0.05 5.97
C CYS A 117 -1.38 -0.84 5.23
N ILE A 118 -1.05 -2.00 5.78
CA ILE A 118 0.01 -2.89 5.28
C ILE A 118 -0.63 -4.10 4.60
N PHE A 119 -0.22 -4.34 3.36
CA PHE A 119 -0.64 -5.46 2.52
C PHE A 119 0.57 -6.34 2.21
N GLU A 120 0.41 -7.65 2.35
CA GLU A 120 1.40 -8.64 1.90
C GLU A 120 0.89 -9.19 0.57
N ILE A 121 1.55 -8.84 -0.53
CA ILE A 121 1.15 -9.21 -1.87
C ILE A 121 1.75 -10.58 -2.18
N ARG A 122 0.92 -11.60 -2.01
CA ARG A 122 1.23 -13.01 -2.22
C ARG A 122 0.55 -13.53 -3.48
N ASP A 123 -0.66 -13.07 -3.74
CA ASP A 123 -1.40 -13.35 -4.97
C ASP A 123 -2.20 -12.12 -5.45
N THR A 124 -2.91 -12.25 -6.58
CA THR A 124 -3.67 -11.14 -7.18
C THR A 124 -4.90 -10.75 -6.38
N GLY A 125 -5.39 -11.60 -5.48
CA GLY A 125 -6.50 -11.28 -4.57
C GLY A 125 -6.13 -10.20 -3.56
N ASP A 126 -4.86 -10.14 -3.14
CA ASP A 126 -4.35 -9.11 -2.22
C ASP A 126 -4.40 -7.68 -2.81
N LEU A 127 -4.57 -7.56 -4.13
CA LEU A 127 -4.59 -6.28 -4.84
C LEU A 127 -5.92 -5.54 -4.70
N VAL A 128 -7.01 -6.24 -4.40
CA VAL A 128 -8.38 -5.67 -4.41
C VAL A 128 -8.53 -4.60 -3.31
N ASP A 129 -8.18 -4.96 -2.08
CA ASP A 129 -8.27 -4.03 -0.95
C ASP A 129 -7.20 -2.93 -1.03
N LEU A 130 -5.99 -3.29 -1.50
CA LEU A 130 -4.92 -2.32 -1.73
C LEU A 130 -5.36 -1.24 -2.74
N GLU A 131 -5.92 -1.64 -3.88
CA GLU A 131 -6.45 -0.71 -4.89
C GLU A 131 -7.51 0.21 -4.28
N THR A 132 -8.46 -0.35 -3.54
CA THR A 132 -9.55 0.39 -2.89
C THR A 132 -8.99 1.47 -1.94
N VAL A 133 -8.02 1.12 -1.10
CA VAL A 133 -7.39 2.06 -0.16
C VAL A 133 -6.54 3.11 -0.90
N MET A 134 -5.79 2.73 -1.93
CA MET A 134 -5.00 3.66 -2.75
C MET A 134 -5.89 4.70 -3.44
N GLN A 135 -6.99 4.27 -4.05
CA GLN A 135 -7.95 5.17 -4.70
C GLN A 135 -8.51 6.20 -3.71
N PHE A 136 -8.85 5.78 -2.49
CA PHE A 136 -9.29 6.71 -1.44
C PHE A 136 -8.21 7.75 -1.11
N VAL A 137 -6.98 7.31 -0.84
CA VAL A 137 -5.87 8.19 -0.45
C VAL A 137 -5.50 9.17 -1.56
N ILE A 138 -5.51 8.73 -2.82
CA ILE A 138 -5.26 9.59 -3.98
C ILE A 138 -6.36 10.65 -4.09
N ARG A 139 -7.64 10.23 -4.07
CA ARG A 139 -8.79 11.13 -4.22
C ARG A 139 -8.85 12.18 -3.11
N TYR A 140 -8.77 11.75 -1.85
CA TYR A 140 -8.88 12.65 -0.70
C TYR A 140 -7.75 13.69 -0.65
N ARG A 141 -6.54 13.31 -1.09
CA ARG A 141 -5.39 14.23 -1.12
C ARG A 141 -5.41 15.20 -2.31
N THR A 142 -6.21 14.92 -3.34
CA THR A 142 -6.44 15.83 -4.48
C THR A 142 -7.62 16.78 -4.28
N ALA A 143 -8.51 16.50 -3.31
CA ALA A 143 -9.63 17.38 -3.02
C ALA A 143 -9.14 18.70 -2.38
N PRO A 144 -9.69 19.87 -2.78
CA PRO A 144 -9.43 21.12 -2.09
C PRO A 144 -9.88 20.99 -0.63
N LYS A 145 -9.02 21.40 0.32
CA LYS A 145 -9.36 21.43 1.75
C LYS A 145 -10.67 22.24 1.91
N GLY A 146 -11.76 21.57 2.26
CA GLY A 146 -13.05 22.23 2.52
C GLY A 146 -14.29 21.64 1.85
N LYS A 147 -14.23 20.52 1.11
CA LYS A 147 -15.44 19.80 0.70
C LYS A 147 -15.47 18.41 1.32
N ALA A 148 -16.33 18.26 2.33
CA ALA A 148 -16.81 16.96 2.79
C ALA A 148 -17.25 16.13 1.56
N ALA A 149 -16.93 14.84 1.57
CA ALA A 149 -17.42 13.90 0.58
C ALA A 149 -18.96 14.00 0.48
N PRO A 150 -19.55 13.89 -0.72
CA PRO A 150 -21.00 13.91 -0.85
C PRO A 150 -21.58 12.77 -0.02
N ALA A 151 -22.48 13.12 0.90
CA ALA A 151 -23.29 12.17 1.63
C ALA A 151 -23.94 11.22 0.61
N GLY A 152 -23.70 9.91 0.80
CA GLY A 152 -24.36 8.87 0.04
C GLY A 152 -25.85 9.12 0.00
N THR A 153 -26.39 9.07 -1.19
CA THR A 153 -27.79 9.33 -1.52
C THR A 153 -28.70 8.43 -0.70
N ALA A 154 -29.29 8.97 0.36
CA ALA A 154 -30.45 8.39 1.01
C ALA A 154 -31.66 8.67 0.11
N ALA A 155 -31.95 7.75 -0.81
CA ALA A 155 -33.21 7.72 -1.52
C ALA A 155 -33.56 6.29 -1.93
N GLU A 156 -34.31 5.58 -1.10
CA GLU A 156 -35.36 4.68 -1.58
C GLU A 156 -36.47 4.59 -0.51
N ARG A 157 -37.45 5.45 -0.77
CA ARG A 157 -38.85 5.56 -0.36
C ARG A 157 -39.48 4.37 0.38
N ARG A 158 -40.02 4.65 1.57
CA ARG A 158 -41.29 4.05 2.02
C ARG A 158 -42.44 4.79 1.34
N LYS A 159 -43.32 4.05 0.68
CA LYS A 159 -44.76 4.26 0.70
C LYS A 159 -45.44 2.92 0.86
#